data_AF-A0A7J8BHD4-F1
#
_entry.id   AF-A0A7J8BHD4-F1
#
_cell.length_a   1.000
_cell.length_b   1.000
_cell.length_c   1.000
_cell.angle_alpha   90.00
_cell.angle_beta   90.00
_cell.angle_gamma   90.00
#
_symmetry.space_group_name_H-M   'P 1'
#
loop_
_entity.id
_entity.type
_entity.pdbx_description
1 polymer ?
#
loop_
_entity_poly.entity_id
_entity_poly.type
_entity_poly.pdbx_seq_one_letter_code
_entity_poly.pdbx_strand_id
1 'polypeptide(L)'
;MASSAPTPPATGFQAEGRCGYYVEKKKRFCRLVVAAGKRFCGEHAGAAEEENTRKRILCPLDPKHTVYEDQLAKHLKKCNSREKPKPDFFIQDINAGLTDETEVPEQLVPISSLSEEQLENLIKKLRKASEGLSFTLKDQIMSHPALHDALNDPKNGDSATKHLKQQVDGKHRKKNSVFERLQIDIQHLCLNRIPVLSKEKLPVVGIGKHLCGVATGF
;
A
#
# COMPACT_ATOMS: atom_id res chain seq x y z
N MET A 1 31.67 -31.11 22.74
CA MET A 1 30.39 -31.81 22.55
C MET A 1 29.42 -30.82 21.94
N ALA A 2 29.25 -30.86 20.62
CA ALA A 2 28.48 -29.87 19.87
C ALA A 2 26.98 -30.11 20.04
N SER A 3 26.25 -29.09 20.50
CA SER A 3 24.80 -29.13 20.66
C SER A 3 24.12 -28.98 19.30
N SER A 4 23.46 -30.05 18.85
CA SER A 4 22.68 -30.12 17.62
C SER A 4 21.48 -29.15 17.66
N ALA A 5 21.28 -28.41 16.59
CA ALA A 5 20.12 -27.52 16.41
C ALA A 5 18.80 -28.31 16.26
N PRO A 6 17.66 -27.78 16.73
CA PRO A 6 16.39 -28.49 16.72
C PRO A 6 15.81 -28.59 15.29
N THR A 7 15.48 -29.81 14.88
CA THR A 7 14.67 -30.10 13.68
C THR A 7 13.24 -29.61 13.86
N PRO A 8 12.70 -28.76 12.96
CA PRO A 8 11.30 -28.33 13.02
C PRO A 8 10.34 -29.43 12.51
N PRO A 9 9.09 -29.46 13.01
CA PRO A 9 8.12 -30.51 12.71
C PRO A 9 7.59 -30.41 11.27
N ALA A 10 7.36 -31.58 10.67
CA ALA A 10 6.88 -31.75 9.30
C ALA A 10 5.40 -31.37 9.16
N THR A 11 5.10 -30.12 8.79
CA THR A 11 3.83 -29.79 8.12
C THR A 11 4.03 -28.65 7.11
N GLY A 12 4.25 -29.03 5.86
CA GLY A 12 4.35 -28.14 4.70
C GLY A 12 5.40 -28.65 3.73
N PHE A 13 4.98 -29.28 2.63
CA PHE A 13 5.91 -29.72 1.58
C PHE A 13 6.66 -28.51 1.00
N GLN A 14 7.99 -28.60 0.93
CA GLN A 14 8.81 -27.65 0.20
C GLN A 14 8.48 -27.80 -1.28
N ALA A 15 7.71 -26.86 -1.84
CA ALA A 15 7.40 -26.86 -3.26
C ALA A 15 8.69 -26.62 -4.07
N GLU A 16 8.89 -27.40 -5.13
CA GLU A 16 10.03 -27.24 -6.05
C GLU A 16 10.10 -25.80 -6.58
N GLY A 17 11.31 -25.22 -6.57
CA GLY A 17 11.55 -23.83 -6.98
C GLY A 17 11.17 -22.76 -5.94
N ARG A 18 10.70 -23.12 -4.73
CA ARG A 18 10.38 -22.17 -3.65
C ARG A 18 11.36 -22.20 -2.49
N CYS A 19 11.44 -21.07 -1.79
CA CYS A 19 12.39 -20.83 -0.71
C CYS A 19 12.20 -21.79 0.47
N GLY A 20 13.27 -22.50 0.84
CA GLY A 20 13.27 -23.46 1.96
C GLY A 20 13.23 -22.85 3.36
N TYR A 21 13.17 -21.52 3.50
CA TYR A 21 13.14 -20.84 4.81
C TYR A 21 11.75 -20.97 5.47
N TYR A 22 11.70 -21.44 6.71
CA TYR A 22 10.47 -21.55 7.50
C TYR A 22 10.21 -20.26 8.29
N VAL A 23 9.07 -19.61 8.04
CA VAL A 23 8.69 -18.37 8.73
C VAL A 23 7.88 -18.72 9.97
N GLU A 24 8.53 -18.79 11.12
CA GLU A 24 7.92 -19.18 12.41
C GLU A 24 6.66 -18.36 12.74
N LYS A 25 6.74 -17.02 12.60
CA LYS A 25 5.61 -16.10 12.84
C LYS A 25 4.38 -16.43 12.01
N LYS A 26 4.56 -17.02 10.82
CA LYS A 26 3.49 -17.32 9.86
C LYS A 26 3.23 -18.83 9.72
N LYS A 27 3.92 -19.66 10.51
CA LYS A 27 3.84 -21.13 10.52
C LYS A 27 3.83 -21.74 9.11
N ARG A 28 4.68 -21.24 8.21
CA ARG A 28 4.75 -21.72 6.81
C ARG A 28 6.12 -21.46 6.18
N PHE A 29 6.46 -22.25 5.15
CA PHE A 29 7.61 -21.96 4.29
C PHE A 29 7.41 -20.70 3.46
N CYS A 30 8.50 -19.98 3.23
CA CYS A 30 8.52 -18.80 2.39
C CYS A 30 8.07 -19.14 0.96
N ARG A 31 7.13 -18.35 0.42
CA ARG A 31 6.52 -18.60 -0.90
C ARG A 31 7.30 -18.00 -2.06
N LEU A 32 8.38 -17.26 -1.77
CA LEU A 32 9.20 -16.59 -2.77
C LEU A 32 9.98 -17.60 -3.62
N VAL A 33 10.09 -17.28 -4.91
CA VAL A 33 10.80 -18.09 -5.90
C VAL A 33 12.30 -18.01 -5.66
N VAL A 34 12.98 -19.13 -5.90
CA VAL A 34 14.43 -19.23 -5.75
C VAL A 34 15.12 -19.14 -7.11
N ALA A 35 16.29 -18.50 -7.15
CA ALA A 35 17.11 -18.49 -8.35
C ALA A 35 17.63 -19.90 -8.66
N ALA A 36 17.88 -20.21 -9.93
CA ALA A 36 18.39 -21.50 -10.36
C ALA A 36 19.66 -21.89 -9.55
N GLY A 37 19.66 -23.11 -9.00
CA GLY A 37 20.76 -23.63 -8.20
C GLY A 37 20.83 -23.15 -6.74
N LYS A 38 19.89 -22.34 -6.26
CA LYS A 38 19.85 -21.89 -4.85
C LYS A 38 18.73 -22.57 -4.07
N ARG A 39 18.84 -22.56 -2.74
CA ARG A 39 17.83 -23.11 -1.82
C ARG A 39 16.90 -22.07 -1.19
N PHE A 40 17.31 -20.79 -1.19
CA PHE A 40 16.59 -19.70 -0.53
C PHE A 40 16.37 -18.50 -1.47
N CYS A 41 15.27 -17.78 -1.30
CA CYS A 41 14.99 -16.56 -2.08
C CYS A 41 15.97 -15.44 -1.76
N GLY A 42 16.01 -14.38 -2.58
CA GLY A 42 16.91 -13.24 -2.38
C GLY A 42 16.83 -12.57 -1.01
N GLU A 43 15.73 -12.72 -0.27
CA GLU A 43 15.59 -12.20 1.11
C GLU A 43 16.18 -13.13 2.17
N HIS A 44 16.09 -14.45 1.98
CA HIS A 44 16.59 -15.45 2.93
C HIS A 44 17.90 -16.12 2.49
N ALA A 45 18.48 -15.72 1.35
CA ALA A 45 19.74 -16.24 0.83
C ALA A 45 20.94 -15.97 1.76
N GLY A 46 20.83 -14.99 2.66
CA GLY A 46 21.87 -14.70 3.67
C GLY A 46 21.80 -15.59 4.91
N ALA A 47 20.78 -16.44 5.05
CA ALA A 47 20.56 -17.24 6.27
C ALA A 47 21.25 -18.61 6.26
N ALA A 48 21.85 -19.04 5.15
CA ALA A 48 22.27 -20.44 4.99
C ALA A 48 23.62 -20.69 4.33
N GLU A 49 24.40 -19.67 3.97
CA GLU A 49 25.72 -19.90 3.37
C GLU A 49 26.75 -18.95 3.98
N GLU A 50 27.72 -19.55 4.69
CA GLU A 50 28.96 -18.90 5.17
C GLU A 50 29.87 -18.45 4.00
N GLU A 51 29.46 -18.67 2.75
CA GLU A 51 30.24 -18.45 1.55
C GLU A 51 29.73 -17.30 0.66
N ASN A 52 28.89 -16.41 1.20
CA ASN A 52 28.54 -15.18 0.50
C ASN A 52 29.35 -14.02 1.10
N THR A 53 30.46 -13.65 0.45
CA THR A 53 31.34 -12.51 0.78
C THR A 53 30.62 -11.16 0.87
N ARG A 54 29.33 -11.07 0.53
CA ARG A 54 28.53 -9.85 0.59
C ARG A 54 27.78 -9.75 1.92
N LYS A 55 28.34 -8.98 2.84
CA LYS A 55 27.74 -8.64 4.13
C LYS A 55 26.45 -7.84 3.95
N ARG A 56 25.37 -8.27 4.62
CA ARG A 56 24.13 -7.49 4.77
C ARG A 56 24.11 -6.78 6.11
N ILE A 57 23.73 -5.51 6.10
CA ILE A 57 23.60 -4.66 7.28
C ILE A 57 22.15 -4.16 7.38
N LEU A 58 21.72 -3.76 8.57
CA LEU A 58 20.46 -3.04 8.73
C LEU A 58 20.57 -1.68 8.05
N CYS A 59 19.47 -1.21 7.47
CA CYS A 59 19.46 0.11 6.84
C CYS A 59 19.60 1.21 7.91
N PRO A 60 20.54 2.17 7.74
CA PRO A 60 20.71 3.29 8.67
C PRO A 60 19.48 4.20 8.81
N LEU A 61 18.63 4.25 7.78
CA LEU A 61 17.42 5.08 7.76
C LEU A 61 16.20 4.35 8.34
N ASP A 62 16.22 3.00 8.40
CA ASP A 62 15.13 2.21 8.96
C ASP A 62 15.63 0.79 9.30
N PRO A 63 15.74 0.43 10.58
CA PRO A 63 16.17 -0.89 11.01
C PRO A 63 15.23 -2.04 10.61
N LYS A 64 14.03 -1.76 10.06
CA LYS A 64 13.07 -2.80 9.66
C LYS A 64 13.49 -3.58 8.41
N HIS A 65 14.48 -3.12 7.65
CA HIS A 65 14.98 -3.85 6.47
C HIS A 65 16.51 -3.93 6.40
N THR A 66 16.98 -4.93 5.65
CA THR A 66 18.40 -5.20 5.43
C THR A 66 18.84 -4.82 4.02
N VAL A 67 20.10 -4.40 3.88
CA VAL A 67 20.73 -3.98 2.63
C VAL A 67 22.13 -4.56 2.56
N TYR A 68 22.64 -4.82 1.35
CA TYR A 68 24.04 -5.21 1.22
C TYR A 68 24.96 -4.00 1.48
N GLU A 69 26.05 -4.21 2.21
CA GLU A 69 27.02 -3.18 2.59
C GLU A 69 27.62 -2.50 1.36
N ASP A 70 27.98 -3.28 0.33
CA ASP A 70 28.48 -2.80 -0.97
C ASP A 70 27.46 -1.96 -1.76
N GLN A 71 26.16 -2.12 -1.46
CA GLN A 71 25.07 -1.41 -2.12
C GLN A 71 24.41 -0.35 -1.23
N LEU A 72 24.94 -0.11 -0.02
CA LEU A 72 24.36 0.85 0.92
C LEU A 72 24.22 2.24 0.28
N ALA A 73 25.27 2.75 -0.37
CA ALA A 73 25.24 4.06 -1.01
C ALA A 73 24.16 4.17 -2.10
N LYS A 74 23.95 3.10 -2.88
CA LYS A 74 22.88 3.04 -3.89
C LYS A 74 21.50 2.92 -3.24
N HIS A 75 21.41 2.16 -2.15
CA HIS A 75 20.18 1.99 -1.39
C HIS A 75 19.73 3.31 -0.75
N LEU A 76 20.62 4.03 -0.06
CA LEU A 76 20.29 5.30 0.60
C LEU A 76 19.66 6.31 -0.37
N LYS A 77 20.07 6.30 -1.64
CA LYS A 77 19.48 7.15 -2.69
C LYS A 77 18.04 6.80 -3.08
N LYS A 78 17.58 5.58 -2.82
CA LYS A 78 16.24 5.07 -3.20
C LYS A 78 15.43 4.53 -2.02
N CYS A 79 15.96 4.68 -0.80
CA CYS A 79 15.30 4.18 0.40
C CYS A 79 13.98 4.92 0.60
N ASN A 80 12.91 4.19 0.88
CA ASN A 80 11.60 4.77 1.15
C ASN A 80 11.61 5.58 2.45
N SER A 81 12.42 5.18 3.42
CA SER A 81 12.57 5.83 4.73
C SER A 81 13.48 7.05 4.69
N ARG A 82 14.04 7.40 3.52
CA ARG A 82 14.74 8.67 3.35
C ARG A 82 13.72 9.81 3.36
N GLU A 83 13.97 10.81 4.20
CA GLU A 83 13.21 12.07 4.17
C GLU A 83 13.28 12.68 2.77
N LYS A 84 12.12 12.77 2.13
CA LYS A 84 11.98 13.47 0.85
C LYS A 84 11.70 14.95 1.16
N PRO A 85 12.25 15.90 0.38
CA PRO A 85 11.85 17.28 0.51
C PRO A 85 10.33 17.37 0.38
N LYS A 86 9.70 18.06 1.35
CA LYS A 86 8.26 18.26 1.37
C LYS A 86 7.90 19.14 0.17
N PRO A 87 6.98 18.72 -0.71
CA PRO A 87 6.55 19.52 -1.85
C PRO A 87 5.75 20.74 -1.40
N ASP A 88 5.59 21.76 -2.26
CA ASP A 88 4.88 23.00 -1.92
C ASP A 88 3.42 22.76 -1.50
N PHE A 89 2.80 21.72 -2.05
CA PHE A 89 1.43 21.27 -1.72
C PHE A 89 1.32 20.47 -0.42
N PHE A 90 2.38 20.40 0.38
CA PHE A 90 2.38 19.82 1.72
C PHE A 90 2.00 20.86 2.77
N ILE A 91 0.95 20.56 3.53
CA ILE A 91 0.66 21.19 4.82
C ILE A 91 0.40 20.06 5.81
N GLN A 92 1.18 20.00 6.88
CA GLN A 92 1.04 18.94 7.87
C GLN A 92 -0.38 18.95 8.45
N ASP A 93 -1.01 17.77 8.45
CA ASP A 93 -2.30 17.45 9.05
C ASP A 93 -3.49 18.39 8.71
N ILE A 94 -3.44 19.11 7.57
CA ILE A 94 -4.52 20.02 7.16
C ILE A 94 -5.87 19.32 6.99
N ASN A 95 -5.87 18.04 6.62
CA ASN A 95 -7.09 17.24 6.44
C ASN A 95 -7.23 16.15 7.52
N ALA A 96 -6.42 16.17 8.59
CA ALA A 96 -6.46 15.14 9.64
C ALA A 96 -7.66 15.29 10.60
N GLY A 97 -8.46 16.36 10.44
CA GLY A 97 -9.53 16.71 11.37
C GLY A 97 -9.02 17.55 12.54
N LEU A 98 -9.95 18.17 13.28
CA LEU A 98 -9.62 18.92 14.49
C LEU A 98 -9.28 17.89 15.59
N THR A 99 -8.03 17.87 16.04
CA THR A 99 -7.66 17.27 17.33
C THR A 99 -8.11 18.20 18.45
N ASP A 100 -9.40 18.53 18.54
CA ASP A 100 -9.89 19.21 19.73
C ASP A 100 -9.75 18.23 20.90
N GLU A 101 -9.05 18.69 21.94
CA GLU A 101 -8.58 17.96 23.12
C GLU A 101 -9.70 17.45 24.03
N THR A 102 -10.59 16.64 23.48
CA THR A 102 -11.45 15.72 24.22
C THR A 102 -11.34 14.35 23.57
N GLU A 103 -10.13 13.78 23.56
CA GLU A 103 -9.98 12.32 23.50
C GLU A 103 -10.60 11.76 24.78
N VAL A 104 -11.93 11.63 24.80
CA VAL A 104 -12.55 10.58 25.60
C VAL A 104 -11.87 9.31 25.11
N PRO A 105 -11.20 8.51 25.97
CA PRO A 105 -10.54 7.31 25.52
C PRO A 105 -11.54 6.51 24.70
N GLU A 106 -11.28 6.34 23.40
CA GLU A 106 -12.08 5.49 22.55
C GLU A 106 -11.85 4.06 23.03
N GLN A 107 -12.64 3.67 24.03
CA GLN A 107 -12.72 2.31 24.48
C GLN A 107 -13.50 1.57 23.40
N LEU A 108 -12.77 1.16 22.35
CA LEU A 108 -13.28 0.34 21.27
C LEU A 108 -13.74 -0.98 21.87
N VAL A 109 -15.03 -1.05 22.19
CA VAL A 109 -15.69 -2.25 22.68
C VAL A 109 -16.20 -3.06 21.49
N PRO A 110 -15.96 -4.39 21.47
CA PRO A 110 -16.57 -5.26 20.46
C PRO A 110 -18.09 -5.13 20.48
N ILE A 111 -18.74 -5.12 19.31
CA ILE A 111 -20.21 -5.12 19.19
C ILE A 111 -20.85 -6.25 20.02
N SER A 112 -20.15 -7.39 20.13
CA SER A 112 -20.58 -8.55 20.93
C SER A 112 -20.65 -8.31 22.45
N SER A 113 -20.07 -7.22 22.95
CA SER A 113 -20.14 -6.83 24.37
C SER A 113 -21.27 -5.85 24.68
N LEU A 114 -22.01 -5.39 23.67
CA LEU A 114 -23.15 -4.49 23.83
C LEU A 114 -24.41 -5.29 24.17
N SER A 115 -25.28 -4.73 25.03
CA SER A 115 -26.59 -5.32 25.30
C SER A 115 -27.54 -5.12 24.11
N GLU A 116 -28.58 -5.95 24.05
CA GLU A 116 -29.62 -5.90 23.01
C GLU A 116 -30.26 -4.50 22.90
N GLU A 117 -30.54 -3.88 24.05
CA GLU A 117 -31.12 -2.53 24.12
C GLU A 117 -30.18 -1.45 23.53
N GLN A 118 -28.88 -1.55 23.81
CA GLN A 118 -27.89 -0.62 23.26
C GLN A 118 -27.77 -0.78 21.74
N LEU A 119 -27.82 -2.03 21.26
CA LEU A 119 -27.78 -2.33 19.83
C LEU A 119 -29.02 -1.81 19.10
N GLU A 120 -30.22 -1.98 19.66
CA GLU A 120 -31.44 -1.42 19.10
C GLU A 120 -31.42 0.11 19.04
N ASN A 121 -30.92 0.76 20.08
CA ASN A 121 -30.78 2.22 20.12
C ASN A 121 -29.77 2.71 19.08
N LEU A 122 -28.67 1.99 18.86
CA LEU A 122 -27.72 2.28 17.80
C LEU A 122 -28.36 2.14 16.41
N ILE A 123 -29.12 1.07 16.17
CA ILE A 123 -29.85 0.86 14.91
C ILE A 123 -30.85 1.99 14.64
N LYS A 124 -31.60 2.42 15.66
CA LYS A 124 -32.55 3.55 15.54
C LYS A 124 -31.82 4.85 15.17
N LYS A 125 -30.69 5.14 15.80
CA LYS A 125 -29.85 6.32 15.48
C LYS A 125 -29.32 6.25 14.05
N LEU A 126 -28.79 5.11 13.62
CA LEU A 126 -28.28 4.89 12.27
C LEU A 126 -29.38 5.08 11.21
N ARG A 127 -30.56 4.50 11.43
CA ARG A 127 -31.71 4.67 10.53
C ARG A 127 -32.10 6.14 10.40
N LYS A 128 -32.25 6.84 11.52
CA LYS A 128 -32.57 8.28 11.53
C LYS A 128 -31.51 9.12 10.80
N ALA A 129 -30.23 8.82 10.97
CA ALA A 129 -29.16 9.49 10.23
C ALA A 129 -29.19 9.16 8.73
N SER A 130 -29.56 7.93 8.37
CA SER A 130 -29.65 7.48 6.98
C SER A 130 -30.84 8.04 6.21
N GLU A 131 -31.94 8.42 6.89
CA GLU A 131 -33.14 9.01 6.26
C GLU A 131 -32.82 10.29 5.46
N GLY A 132 -31.83 11.08 5.90
CA GLY A 132 -31.36 12.29 5.20
C GLY A 132 -30.31 12.05 4.10
N LEU A 133 -29.81 10.82 3.94
CA LEU A 133 -28.71 10.47 3.03
C LEU A 133 -29.19 9.82 1.73
N SER A 134 -30.46 10.01 1.34
CA SER A 134 -31.04 9.43 0.12
C SER A 134 -30.55 10.12 -1.16
N PHE A 135 -29.25 10.05 -1.41
CA PHE A 135 -28.71 10.35 -2.74
C PHE A 135 -28.46 9.02 -3.45
N THR A 136 -29.16 8.82 -4.57
CA THR A 136 -28.79 7.75 -5.51
C THR A 136 -27.46 8.17 -6.14
N LEU A 137 -26.34 7.65 -5.63
CA LEU A 137 -25.05 7.79 -6.30
C LEU A 137 -25.20 7.17 -7.69
N LYS A 138 -25.22 8.02 -8.72
CA LYS A 138 -25.13 7.55 -10.09
C LYS A 138 -23.69 7.18 -10.34
N ASP A 139 -23.38 5.90 -10.23
CA ASP A 139 -22.10 5.37 -10.66
C ASP A 139 -21.96 5.60 -12.17
N GLN A 140 -21.13 6.58 -12.53
CA GLN A 140 -20.73 6.82 -13.90
C GLN A 140 -19.31 6.33 -14.10
N ILE A 141 -19.19 5.14 -14.70
CA ILE A 141 -17.90 4.62 -15.14
C ILE A 141 -17.62 5.23 -16.52
N MET A 142 -16.88 6.34 -16.55
CA MET A 142 -16.43 6.97 -17.79
C MET A 142 -15.08 6.38 -18.23
N SER A 143 -14.91 6.15 -19.54
CA SER A 143 -13.64 5.75 -20.14
C SER A 143 -13.20 6.79 -21.17
N HIS A 144 -11.89 7.08 -21.23
CA HIS A 144 -11.36 7.92 -22.30
C HIS A 144 -11.12 7.04 -23.55
N PRO A 145 -11.44 7.53 -24.78
CA PRO A 145 -11.10 6.83 -26.03
C PRO A 145 -9.64 6.34 -26.15
N ALA A 146 -8.69 6.97 -25.45
CA ALA A 146 -7.29 6.55 -25.39
C ALA A 146 -7.09 5.13 -24.81
N LEU A 147 -8.06 4.65 -24.03
CA LEU A 147 -8.00 3.38 -23.32
C LEU A 147 -8.75 2.27 -24.07
N HIS A 148 -9.61 2.59 -25.04
CA HIS A 148 -10.43 1.61 -25.74
C HIS A 148 -9.58 0.57 -26.48
N ASP A 149 -8.63 1.01 -27.30
CA ASP A 149 -7.78 0.11 -28.10
C ASP A 149 -6.93 -0.80 -27.20
N ALA A 150 -6.43 -0.26 -26.09
CA ALA A 150 -5.65 -0.99 -25.12
C ALA A 150 -6.48 -1.99 -24.29
N LEU A 151 -7.73 -1.66 -23.96
CA LEU A 151 -8.62 -2.53 -23.18
C LEU A 151 -9.22 -3.66 -24.01
N ASN A 152 -9.35 -3.45 -25.33
CA ASN A 152 -9.94 -4.40 -26.28
C ASN A 152 -8.89 -5.21 -27.04
N ASP A 153 -7.59 -5.07 -26.74
CA ASP A 153 -6.54 -5.86 -27.37
C ASP A 153 -6.69 -7.35 -26.98
N PRO A 154 -6.92 -8.27 -27.95
CA PRO A 154 -7.10 -9.69 -27.67
C PRO A 154 -5.86 -10.37 -27.08
N LYS A 155 -4.70 -9.71 -27.11
CA LYS A 155 -3.48 -10.18 -26.44
C LYS A 155 -3.47 -9.92 -24.93
N ASN A 156 -4.38 -9.09 -24.42
CA ASN A 156 -4.50 -8.82 -23.00
C ASN A 156 -5.39 -9.86 -22.32
N GLY A 157 -4.77 -10.79 -21.60
CA GLY A 157 -5.50 -11.70 -20.72
C GLY A 157 -6.17 -10.97 -19.55
N ASP A 158 -7.07 -11.65 -18.84
CA ASP A 158 -7.91 -11.07 -17.77
C ASP A 158 -7.12 -10.28 -16.70
N SER A 159 -5.92 -10.76 -16.37
CA SER A 159 -5.01 -10.10 -15.42
C SER A 159 -4.48 -8.77 -15.95
N ALA A 160 -4.07 -8.72 -17.23
CA ALA A 160 -3.61 -7.51 -17.88
C ALA A 160 -4.75 -6.49 -18.01
N THR A 161 -5.96 -6.94 -18.37
CA THR A 161 -7.13 -6.06 -18.50
C THR A 161 -7.54 -5.44 -17.16
N LYS A 162 -7.52 -6.21 -16.06
CA LYS A 162 -7.72 -5.66 -14.69
C LYS A 162 -6.65 -4.63 -14.33
N HIS A 163 -5.40 -4.94 -14.65
CA HIS A 163 -4.28 -4.03 -14.39
C HIS A 163 -4.41 -2.73 -15.19
N LEU A 164 -4.81 -2.79 -16.45
CA LEU A 164 -5.01 -1.63 -17.31
C LEU A 164 -6.17 -0.74 -16.87
N LYS A 165 -7.27 -1.34 -16.37
CA LYS A 165 -8.37 -0.60 -15.74
C LYS A 165 -7.94 0.09 -14.44
N GLN A 166 -7.06 -0.54 -13.67
CA GLN A 166 -6.55 0.02 -12.40
C GLN A 166 -5.37 0.98 -12.56
N GLN A 167 -4.63 0.91 -13.68
CA GLN A 167 -3.51 1.78 -14.02
C GLN A 167 -3.90 2.81 -15.09
N VAL A 168 -4.96 3.57 -14.83
CA VAL A 168 -5.37 4.75 -15.62
C VAL A 168 -4.16 5.68 -15.78
N ASP A 169 -3.53 5.95 -14.66
CA ASP A 169 -2.18 6.42 -14.38
C ASP A 169 -1.04 6.20 -15.41
N GLY A 170 -0.95 5.04 -16.05
CA GLY A 170 0.21 4.69 -16.89
C GLY A 170 0.10 5.14 -18.35
N LYS A 171 -1.12 5.47 -18.81
CA LYS A 171 -1.43 5.61 -20.25
C LYS A 171 -1.91 7.00 -20.67
N HIS A 172 -2.07 7.96 -19.76
CA HIS A 172 -2.54 9.32 -20.09
C HIS A 172 -1.45 10.30 -20.55
N ARG A 173 -0.41 9.83 -21.22
CA ARG A 173 0.59 10.70 -21.85
C ARG A 173 0.20 11.02 -23.28
N LYS A 174 -0.99 11.61 -23.48
CA LYS A 174 -1.35 12.21 -24.78
C LYS A 174 -0.56 13.51 -24.95
N LYS A 175 -0.11 13.80 -26.19
CA LYS A 175 0.70 14.98 -26.53
C LYS A 175 0.07 16.34 -26.16
N ASN A 176 -1.22 16.39 -25.85
CA ASN A 176 -1.97 17.64 -25.63
C ASN A 176 -2.58 17.76 -24.22
N SER A 177 -2.24 16.89 -23.27
CA SER A 177 -2.76 16.95 -21.90
C SER A 177 -1.63 16.92 -20.88
N VAL A 178 -1.61 17.88 -19.96
CA VAL A 178 -0.68 17.90 -18.81
C VAL A 178 -1.16 16.87 -17.79
N PHE A 179 -0.29 15.92 -17.43
CA PHE A 179 -0.57 14.94 -16.40
C PHE A 179 0.50 15.05 -15.31
N GLU A 180 0.08 15.40 -14.10
CA GLU A 180 0.96 15.50 -12.93
C GLU A 180 0.51 14.50 -11.86
N ARG A 181 1.45 13.69 -11.36
CA ARG A 181 1.19 12.76 -10.26
C ARG A 181 1.69 13.36 -8.95
N LEU A 182 0.80 13.49 -7.99
CA LEU A 182 1.14 13.92 -6.63
C LEU A 182 1.38 12.68 -5.75
N GLN A 183 2.54 12.62 -5.10
CA GLN A 183 2.87 11.56 -4.13
C GLN A 183 2.93 12.18 -2.73
N ILE A 184 1.77 12.26 -2.09
CA ILE A 184 1.60 12.81 -0.74
C ILE A 184 0.47 12.08 -0.02
N ASP A 185 0.55 11.98 1.30
CA ASP A 185 -0.57 11.50 2.10
C ASP A 185 -1.74 12.50 2.01
N ILE A 186 -2.96 12.00 1.98
CA ILE A 186 -4.17 12.81 1.87
C ILE A 186 -4.34 13.70 3.09
N GLN A 187 -3.93 13.23 4.28
CA GLN A 187 -3.98 14.05 5.50
C GLN A 187 -3.14 15.33 5.39
N HIS A 188 -2.16 15.38 4.48
CA HIS A 188 -1.27 16.51 4.28
C HIS A 188 -1.50 17.30 2.97
N LEU A 189 -2.44 16.86 2.13
CA LEU A 189 -2.62 17.39 0.78
C LEU A 189 -3.36 18.74 0.80
N CYS A 190 -2.70 19.81 0.37
CA CYS A 190 -3.32 21.12 0.16
C CYS A 190 -3.48 21.43 -1.33
N LEU A 191 -4.71 21.34 -1.85
CA LEU A 191 -4.99 21.57 -3.28
C LEU A 191 -4.64 23.00 -3.74
N ASN A 192 -4.85 24.00 -2.89
CA ASN A 192 -4.56 25.42 -3.22
C ASN A 192 -3.09 25.70 -3.51
N ARG A 193 -2.19 24.82 -3.05
CA ARG A 193 -0.74 24.96 -3.23
C ARG A 193 -0.21 24.13 -4.40
N ILE A 194 -1.07 23.43 -5.14
CA ILE A 194 -0.65 22.72 -6.35
C ILE A 194 -0.38 23.76 -7.45
N PRO A 195 0.82 23.81 -8.04
CA PRO A 195 1.17 24.81 -9.06
C PRO A 195 0.23 24.79 -10.26
N VAL A 196 -0.18 23.61 -10.73
CA VAL A 196 -1.10 23.48 -11.87
C VAL A 196 -2.50 24.04 -11.54
N LEU A 197 -2.99 23.86 -10.31
CA LEU A 197 -4.30 24.39 -9.90
C LEU A 197 -4.27 25.89 -9.59
N SER A 198 -3.16 26.38 -9.04
CA SER A 198 -3.02 27.79 -8.65
C SER A 198 -2.70 28.72 -9.83
N LYS A 199 -1.93 28.23 -10.81
CA LYS A 199 -1.50 29.03 -11.97
C LYS A 199 -2.42 28.88 -13.17
N GLU A 200 -3.00 27.70 -13.39
CA GLU A 200 -3.87 27.45 -14.53
C GLU A 200 -5.33 27.41 -14.07
N LYS A 201 -6.14 28.40 -14.49
CA LYS A 201 -7.61 28.41 -14.27
C LYS A 201 -8.34 27.44 -15.21
N LEU A 202 -7.73 26.30 -15.53
CA LEU A 202 -8.31 25.31 -16.43
C LEU A 202 -9.22 24.36 -15.63
N PRO A 203 -10.26 23.80 -16.27
CA PRO A 203 -11.01 22.69 -15.67
C PRO A 203 -10.08 21.50 -15.48
N VAL A 204 -9.82 21.13 -14.21
CA VAL A 204 -8.93 20.01 -13.86
C VAL A 204 -9.77 18.80 -13.44
N VAL A 205 -9.32 17.61 -13.87
CA VAL A 205 -9.88 16.33 -13.44
C VAL A 205 -8.90 15.66 -12.48
N GLY A 206 -9.32 15.50 -11.22
CA GLY A 206 -8.56 14.73 -10.24
C GLY A 206 -8.82 13.23 -10.37
N ILE A 207 -7.77 12.43 -10.48
CA ILE A 207 -7.87 10.95 -10.52
C ILE A 207 -7.19 10.41 -9.26
N GLY A 208 -7.97 9.83 -8.35
CA GLY A 208 -7.47 9.14 -7.17
C GLY A 208 -7.40 7.63 -7.40
N LYS A 209 -6.29 6.99 -7.01
CA LYS A 209 -6.25 5.53 -6.90
C LYS A 209 -6.84 5.16 -5.54
N HIS A 210 -7.83 4.26 -5.53
CA HIS A 210 -8.47 3.63 -4.36
C HIS A 210 -8.13 4.25 -2.98
N LEU A 211 -9.07 5.02 -2.42
CA LEU A 211 -9.11 5.40 -1.01
C LEU A 211 -9.51 4.23 -0.09
N CYS A 212 -9.15 2.98 -0.43
CA CYS A 212 -9.48 1.83 0.41
C CYS A 212 -8.28 1.47 1.29
N GLY A 213 -8.37 1.84 2.56
CA GLY A 213 -7.34 1.72 3.58
C GLY A 213 -7.69 2.64 4.75
N VAL A 214 -6.81 2.74 5.76
CA VAL A 214 -6.98 3.46 7.04
C VAL A 214 -7.56 4.88 6.95
N ALA A 215 -7.57 5.51 5.77
CA ALA A 215 -8.30 6.75 5.47
C ALA A 215 -9.84 6.67 5.65
N THR A 216 -10.42 5.47 5.76
CA THR A 216 -11.83 5.25 6.13
C THR A 216 -11.98 4.48 7.45
N GLY A 217 -10.89 4.31 8.20
CA GLY A 217 -10.91 3.68 9.53
C GLY A 217 -11.36 4.72 10.55
N PHE A 218 -12.66 4.80 10.77
CA PHE A 218 -13.21 5.25 12.04
C PHE A 218 -12.92 4.19 13.11
#